data_AF-A0A7G7WNB4-F1
#
_entry.id   AF-A0A7G7WNB4-F1
#
_cell.length_a   1.000
_cell.length_b   1.000
_cell.length_c   1.000
_cell.angle_alpha   90.00
_cell.angle_beta   90.00
_cell.angle_gamma   90.00
#
_symmetry.space_group_name_H-M   'P 1'
#
loop_
_entity.id
_entity.type
_entity.pdbx_description
1 polymer ?
#
loop_
_entity_poly.entity_id
_entity_poly.type
_entity_poly.pdbx_seq_one_letter_code
_entity_poly.pdbx_strand_id
1 'polypeptide(L)'
;MSLICAIVFGTIGNQALKSKPLGALLYLLGYVVALFLPCHAGQRLLDETLSVSDAVYESKWYDCDVRTMKDILFIIARCQNPQYLDALPLGSFNYPLFLLIVKTSYSYLTLLQQST
;
A
#
# COMPACT_ATOMS: atom_id res chain seq x y z
N MET A 1 5.62 -13.66 0.54
CA MET A 1 4.95 -13.00 -0.61
C MET A 1 5.59 -11.65 -0.96
N SER A 2 5.93 -10.79 0.01
CA SER A 2 6.84 -9.63 -0.21
C SER A 2 8.21 -10.04 -0.80
N LEU A 3 8.76 -11.17 -0.35
CA LEU A 3 9.98 -11.77 -0.91
C LEU A 3 9.84 -12.19 -2.38
N ILE A 4 8.68 -12.71 -2.81
CA ILE A 4 8.47 -13.14 -4.20
C ILE A 4 8.39 -11.92 -5.12
N CYS A 5 7.73 -10.84 -4.70
CA CYS A 5 7.73 -9.57 -5.45
C CYS A 5 9.13 -8.93 -5.51
N ALA A 6 9.90 -8.98 -4.42
CA ALA A 6 11.28 -8.50 -4.39
C ALA A 6 12.22 -9.34 -5.28
N ILE A 7 12.02 -10.67 -5.32
CA ILE A 7 12.76 -11.59 -6.19
C ILE A 7 12.42 -11.32 -7.66
N VAL A 8 11.15 -11.11 -8.00
CA VAL A 8 10.72 -10.74 -9.37
C VAL A 8 11.33 -9.40 -9.80
N PHE A 9 11.35 -8.41 -8.91
CA PHE A 9 12.02 -7.13 -9.17
C PHE A 9 13.53 -7.29 -9.44
N GLY A 10 14.20 -8.13 -8.65
CA GLY A 10 15.64 -8.39 -8.78
C GLY A 10 15.99 -9.18 -10.05
N THR A 11 15.21 -10.18 -10.43
CA THR A 11 15.46 -10.99 -11.64
C THR A 11 15.16 -10.21 -12.93
N ILE A 12 14.12 -9.37 -12.94
CA ILE A 12 13.78 -8.49 -14.08
C ILE A 12 14.84 -7.39 -14.25
N GLY A 13 15.28 -6.76 -13.16
CA GLY A 13 16.35 -5.76 -13.19
C GLY A 13 17.67 -6.33 -13.73
N ASN A 14 18.02 -7.55 -13.34
CA ASN A 14 19.20 -8.25 -13.85
C ASN A 14 19.08 -8.65 -15.34
N GLN A 15 17.89 -9.09 -15.78
CA GLN A 15 17.63 -9.37 -17.19
C GLN A 15 17.67 -8.12 -18.08
N ALA A 16 17.25 -6.96 -17.56
CA ALA A 16 17.32 -5.67 -18.25
C ALA A 16 18.76 -5.25 -18.59
N LEU A 17 19.72 -5.60 -17.72
CA LEU A 17 21.14 -5.34 -17.93
C LEU A 17 21.79 -6.29 -18.95
N LYS A 18 21.23 -7.50 -19.17
CA LYS A 18 21.97 -8.59 -19.84
C LYS A 18 21.51 -8.97 -21.25
N SER A 19 20.26 -8.73 -21.69
CA SER A 19 19.81 -9.29 -22.97
C SER A 19 19.01 -8.38 -23.91
N LYS A 20 18.03 -7.57 -23.45
CA LYS A 20 17.28 -6.58 -24.26
C LYS A 20 16.66 -5.46 -23.38
N PRO A 21 17.17 -4.22 -23.42
CA PRO A 21 16.80 -3.20 -22.42
C PRO A 21 15.36 -2.67 -22.55
N LEU A 22 14.83 -2.57 -23.77
CA LEU A 22 13.53 -1.91 -24.02
C LEU A 22 12.31 -2.70 -23.49
N GLY A 23 12.26 -4.01 -23.74
CA GLY A 23 11.15 -4.85 -23.29
C GLY A 23 11.13 -5.01 -21.77
N ALA A 24 12.29 -5.20 -21.16
CA ALA A 24 12.41 -5.31 -19.71
C ALA A 24 12.01 -4.01 -18.99
N LEU A 25 12.36 -2.84 -19.56
CA LEU A 25 11.98 -1.54 -19.01
C LEU A 25 10.45 -1.34 -19.00
N LEU A 26 9.76 -1.70 -20.08
CA LEU A 26 8.29 -1.62 -20.17
C LEU A 26 7.60 -2.53 -19.14
N TYR A 27 8.10 -3.76 -18.97
CA TYR A 27 7.57 -4.70 -17.96
C TYR A 27 7.78 -4.18 -16.54
N LEU A 28 8.96 -3.64 -16.24
CA LEU A 28 9.26 -3.06 -14.93
C LEU A 28 8.33 -1.86 -14.65
N LEU A 29 8.16 -0.98 -15.63
CA LEU A 29 7.29 0.19 -15.52
C LEU A 29 5.82 -0.21 -15.26
N GLY A 30 5.30 -1.19 -16.01
CA GLY A 30 3.95 -1.71 -15.83
C GLY A 30 3.73 -2.30 -14.43
N TYR A 31 4.73 -3.00 -13.89
CA TYR A 31 4.65 -3.59 -12.56
C TYR A 31 4.74 -2.55 -11.44
N VAL A 32 5.58 -1.53 -11.58
CA VAL A 32 5.63 -0.38 -10.65
C VAL A 32 4.26 0.30 -10.58
N VAL A 33 3.64 0.55 -11.74
CA VAL A 33 2.31 1.16 -11.81
C VAL A 33 1.25 0.26 -11.16
N ALA A 34 1.30 -1.04 -11.42
CA ALA A 34 0.39 -2.02 -10.82
C ALA A 34 0.51 -2.11 -9.29
N LEU A 35 1.69 -1.88 -8.71
CA LEU A 35 1.89 -1.78 -7.26
C LEU A 35 1.53 -0.40 -6.69
N PHE A 36 1.76 0.67 -7.46
CA PHE A 36 1.48 2.04 -7.02
C PHE A 36 -0.02 2.31 -6.92
N LEU A 37 -0.82 1.86 -7.88
CA LEU A 37 -2.28 2.04 -7.90
C LEU A 37 -2.99 1.58 -6.61
N PRO A 38 -2.83 0.33 -6.14
CA PRO A 38 -3.47 -0.13 -4.91
C PRO A 38 -2.93 0.55 -3.66
N CYS A 39 -1.62 0.85 -3.59
CA CYS A 39 -1.03 1.60 -2.48
C CYS A 39 -1.57 3.04 -2.39
N HIS A 40 -1.73 3.71 -3.53
CA HIS A 40 -2.31 5.06 -3.58
C HIS A 40 -3.81 5.03 -3.21
N ALA A 41 -4.56 4.05 -3.71
CA ALA A 41 -5.97 3.87 -3.37
C ALA A 41 -6.16 3.52 -1.88
N GLY A 42 -5.32 2.65 -1.32
CA GLY A 42 -5.32 2.28 0.09
C GLY A 42 -5.05 3.47 1.00
N GLN A 43 -4.02 4.27 0.67
CA GLN A 43 -3.71 5.49 1.43
C GLN A 43 -4.85 6.52 1.36
N ARG A 44 -5.39 6.80 0.16
CA ARG A 44 -6.53 7.71 -0.01
C ARG A 44 -7.73 7.25 0.82
N LEU A 45 -8.03 5.96 0.80
CA LEU A 45 -9.14 5.41 1.57
C LEU A 45 -8.93 5.60 3.08
N LEU A 46 -7.70 5.42 3.57
CA LEU A 46 -7.35 5.68 4.98
C LEU A 46 -7.53 7.15 5.35
N ASP A 47 -7.00 8.05 4.53
CA ASP A 47 -7.06 9.50 4.79
C ASP A 47 -8.52 10.00 4.81
N GLU A 48 -9.35 9.56 3.86
CA GLU A 48 -10.78 9.91 3.80
C GLU A 48 -11.57 9.32 4.99
N THR A 49 -11.28 8.08 5.38
CA THR A 49 -11.97 7.43 6.51
C THR A 49 -11.67 8.12 7.84
N LEU A 50 -10.41 8.56 8.02
CA LEU A 50 -10.00 9.34 9.18
C LEU A 50 -10.65 10.73 9.18
N SER A 51 -10.64 11.42 8.03
CA SER A 51 -11.26 12.73 7.89
C SER A 51 -12.77 12.71 8.18
N VAL A 52 -13.48 11.69 7.70
CA VAL A 52 -14.91 11.51 7.99
C VAL A 52 -15.12 11.23 9.48
N SER A 53 -14.29 10.39 10.10
CA SER A 53 -14.36 10.12 11.54
C SER A 53 -14.17 11.41 12.36
N ASP A 54 -13.20 12.23 12.01
CA ASP A 54 -12.91 13.50 12.71
C ASP A 54 -14.07 14.50 12.53
N ALA A 55 -14.60 14.65 11.32
CA ALA A 55 -15.73 15.54 11.05
C ALA A 55 -17.00 15.12 11.81
N VAL A 56 -17.24 13.81 11.92
CA VAL A 56 -18.36 13.27 12.69
C VAL A 56 -18.13 13.46 14.19
N TYR A 57 -16.90 13.30 14.68
CA TYR A 57 -16.55 13.55 16.08
C TYR A 57 -16.73 15.02 16.48
N GLU A 58 -16.42 15.95 15.58
CA GLU A 58 -16.57 17.40 15.79
C GLU A 58 -18.03 17.88 15.63
N SER A 59 -18.90 17.06 15.04
CA SER A 59 -20.34 17.33 15.05
C SER A 59 -20.89 17.30 16.48
N LYS A 60 -21.97 18.05 16.76
CA LYS A 60 -22.66 18.03 18.07
C LYS A 60 -23.49 16.75 18.24
N TRP A 61 -22.86 15.59 18.06
CA TRP A 61 -23.50 14.27 18.10
C TRP A 61 -24.15 13.96 19.47
N TYR A 62 -23.69 14.63 20.53
CA TYR A 62 -24.23 14.55 21.89
C TYR A 62 -25.57 15.29 22.07
N ASP A 63 -25.94 16.20 21.16
CA ASP A 63 -27.25 16.89 21.16
C ASP A 63 -28.31 16.15 20.31
N CYS A 64 -27.95 15.03 19.66
CA CYS A 64 -28.85 14.23 18.84
C CYS A 64 -29.63 13.18 19.66
N ASP A 65 -30.67 12.61 19.03
CA ASP A 65 -31.46 11.53 19.61
C ASP A 65 -30.56 10.30 19.92
N VAL A 66 -30.93 9.54 20.96
CA VAL A 66 -30.16 8.39 21.48
C VAL A 66 -29.93 7.34 20.40
N ARG A 67 -30.86 7.23 19.44
CA ARG A 67 -30.74 6.32 18.30
C ARG A 67 -29.62 6.77 17.35
N THR A 68 -29.60 8.05 16.99
CA THR A 68 -28.58 8.64 16.11
C THR A 68 -27.21 8.65 16.76
N MET A 69 -27.13 8.89 18.08
CA MET A 69 -25.88 8.82 18.84
C MET A 69 -25.25 7.41 18.79
N LYS A 70 -26.06 6.35 18.90
CA LYS A 70 -25.57 4.96 18.78
C LYS A 70 -25.07 4.65 17.37
N ASP A 71 -25.78 5.11 16.35
CA ASP A 71 -25.37 4.91 14.95
C ASP A 71 -24.05 5.63 14.65
N ILE A 72 -23.90 6.88 15.13
CA ILE A 72 -22.66 7.66 15.02
C ILE A 72 -21.51 6.97 15.74
N LEU A 73 -21.72 6.47 16.96
CA LEU A 73 -20.69 5.74 17.71
C LEU A 73 -20.25 4.47 16.97
N PHE A 74 -21.19 3.75 16.34
CA PHE A 74 -20.89 2.61 15.48
C PHE A 74 -20.06 3.01 14.27
N ILE A 75 -20.40 4.12 13.59
CA ILE A 75 -19.65 4.62 12.45
C ILE A 75 -18.23 5.00 12.86
N ILE A 76 -18.04 5.76 13.94
CA ILE A 76 -16.72 6.13 14.47
C ILE A 76 -15.92 4.87 14.84
N ALA A 77 -16.51 3.92 15.57
CA ALA A 77 -15.83 2.67 15.93
C ALA A 77 -15.44 1.83 14.72
N ARG A 78 -16.21 1.89 13.62
CA ARG A 78 -15.89 1.23 12.35
C ARG A 78 -14.82 1.98 11.55
N CYS A 79 -14.79 3.31 11.60
CA CYS A 79 -13.77 4.12 10.94
C CYS A 79 -12.42 4.08 11.67
N GLN A 80 -12.42 3.94 13.01
CA GLN A 80 -11.22 3.77 13.84
C GLN A 80 -10.57 2.39 13.72
N ASN A 81 -11.33 1.39 13.26
CA ASN A 81 -10.79 0.16 12.71
C ASN A 81 -10.81 0.31 11.19
N PRO A 82 -9.96 1.17 10.59
CA PRO A 82 -9.87 1.20 9.16
C PRO A 82 -9.60 -0.25 8.76
N GLN A 83 -10.48 -0.79 7.93
CA GLN A 83 -10.13 -1.98 7.20
C GLN A 83 -8.98 -1.51 6.33
N TYR A 84 -7.77 -1.63 6.86
CA TYR A 84 -6.59 -1.71 6.03
C TYR A 84 -7.01 -2.64 4.91
N LEU A 85 -6.74 -2.21 3.69
CA LEU A 85 -6.86 -3.08 2.54
C LEU A 85 -5.74 -4.11 2.72
N ASP A 86 -5.93 -4.99 3.71
CA ASP A 86 -5.06 -6.05 4.13
C ASP A 86 -5.29 -7.11 3.09
N ALA A 87 -4.59 -6.99 1.97
CA ALA A 87 -4.45 -8.09 1.06
C ALA A 87 -3.59 -9.16 1.73
N LEU A 88 -4.19 -9.95 2.62
CA LEU A 88 -3.59 -11.18 3.15
C LEU A 88 -2.20 -10.89 3.80
N PRO A 89 -1.20 -11.81 3.95
CA PRO A 89 -0.06 -11.58 4.83
C PRO A 89 1.02 -10.68 4.16
N LEU A 90 0.57 -9.67 3.40
CA LEU A 90 1.39 -8.72 2.64
C LEU A 90 1.70 -7.44 3.42
N GLY A 91 0.98 -7.17 4.50
CA GLY A 91 1.00 -5.87 5.19
C GLY A 91 0.10 -4.86 4.47
N SER A 92 -0.30 -3.81 5.20
CA SER A 92 -1.26 -2.82 4.71
C SER A 92 -0.71 -2.06 3.50
N PHE A 93 -1.52 -1.90 2.45
CA PHE A 93 -1.18 -1.18 1.22
C PHE A 93 -0.98 0.33 1.46
N ASN A 94 0.19 0.69 1.97
CA ASN A 94 0.58 2.07 2.26
C ASN A 94 1.92 2.41 1.57
N TYR A 95 2.24 3.70 1.43
CA TYR A 95 3.54 4.15 0.90
C TYR A 95 4.78 3.52 1.58
N PRO A 96 4.80 3.25 2.91
CA PRO A 96 5.92 2.56 3.56
C PRO A 96 6.17 1.15 3.02
N LEU A 97 5.11 0.42 2.66
CA LEU A 97 5.23 -0.92 2.08
C LEU A 97 5.86 -0.85 0.68
N PHE A 98 5.46 0.13 -0.14
CA PHE A 98 6.06 0.38 -1.44
C PHE A 98 7.57 0.66 -1.32
N LEU A 99 7.97 1.55 -0.39
CA LEU A 99 9.39 1.84 -0.15
C LEU A 99 10.18 0.64 0.35
N LEU A 100 9.57 -0.21 1.20
CA LEU A 100 10.19 -1.43 1.68
C LEU A 100 10.48 -2.41 0.52
N ILE A 101 9.55 -2.55 -0.42
CA ILE A 101 9.71 -3.41 -1.61
C ILE A 101 10.83 -2.88 -2.52
N VAL A 102 10.89 -1.56 -2.74
CA VAL A 102 11.96 -0.93 -3.54
C VAL A 102 13.33 -1.07 -2.87
N LYS A 103 13.41 -0.87 -1.54
CA LYS A 103 14.67 -1.00 -0.80
C LYS A 103 15.20 -2.44 -0.76
N THR A 104 14.31 -3.40 -0.56
CA THR A 104 14.67 -4.83 -0.52
C THR A 104 15.11 -5.32 -1.89
N SER A 105 14.42 -4.96 -2.97
CA SER A 105 14.83 -5.30 -4.33
C SER A 105 16.19 -4.72 -4.71
N TYR A 106 16.47 -3.45 -4.37
CA TYR A 106 17.79 -2.85 -4.57
C TYR A 106 18.89 -3.61 -3.81
N SER A 107 18.65 -3.94 -2.54
CA SER A 107 19.60 -4.74 -1.72
C SER A 107 19.92 -6.09 -2.38
N TYR A 108 18.90 -6.81 -2.85
CA TYR A 108 19.08 -8.07 -3.58
C TYR A 108 19.90 -7.91 -4.87
N LEU A 109 19.65 -6.84 -5.64
CA LEU A 109 20.42 -6.54 -6.85
C LEU A 109 21.89 -6.30 -6.53
N THR A 110 22.19 -5.53 -5.49
CA THR A 110 23.58 -5.26 -5.07
C THR A 110 24.30 -6.53 -4.60
N LEU A 111 23.61 -7.42 -3.88
CA LEU A 111 24.17 -8.71 -3.45
C LEU A 111 24.46 -9.64 -4.63
N LEU A 112 23.57 -9.68 -5.64
CA LEU A 112 23.77 -10.45 -6.87
C LEU A 112 24.93 -9.93 -7.72
N GLN A 113 25.12 -8.61 -7.75
CA GLN A 113 26.25 -8.00 -8.45
C GLN A 113 27.59 -8.24 -7.75
N GLN A 114 27.61 -8.40 -6.42
CA GLN A 114 28.84 -8.72 -5.68
C GLN A 114 29.25 -10.19 -5.78
N SER A 115 28.32 -11.11 -6.08
CA SER A 115 28.58 -12.55 -6.15
C SER A 115 28.94 -13.08 -7.54
N THR A 116 28.87 -12.24 -8.57
CA THR A 116 29.26 -12.55 -9.96
C THR A 116 30.52 -11.80 -10.33
#